data_AF-A0A8S3JEX8-F1
#
_entry.id   AF-A0A8S3JEX8-F1
#
_cell.length_a   1.000
_cell.length_b   1.000
_cell.length_c   1.000
_cell.angle_alpha   90.00
_cell.angle_beta   90.00
_cell.angle_gamma   90.00
#
_symmetry.space_group_name_H-M   'P 1'
#
loop_
_entity.id
_entity.type
_entity.pdbx_description
1 polymer ?
#
loop_
_entity_poly.entity_id
_entity_poly.type
_entity_poly.pdbx_seq_one_letter_code
_entity_poly.pdbx_strand_id
1 'polypeptide(L)'
;DAQSEKQTSIYSPPFYSSSNGYKMRARLYLNGDGKACCTHMSMFLVLMRSLNDQILKFPFNYKVTFCLFDQTPAQGHIIDSFRPDIKSSSFQRPRMDMNIGSGIPKFFPLEMIQQEGNPYVRDDTMFIKILVDFGDTPKILLPYVLSLNPGLPTHVQQTLIKREVERREQQQSDKQLQP
;
A
#
# COMPACT_ATOMS: atom_id res chain seq x y z
N ASP A 1 0.33 27.38 10.77
CA ASP A 1 1.45 26.84 9.97
C ASP A 1 1.07 25.82 8.89
N ALA A 2 0.06 26.13 8.07
CA ALA A 2 -0.17 25.48 6.77
C ALA A 2 -0.13 26.48 5.59
N GLN A 3 0.17 27.76 5.89
CA GLN A 3 0.34 28.85 4.93
C GLN A 3 1.81 29.22 4.70
N SER A 4 2.78 28.53 5.31
CA SER A 4 4.18 28.71 4.95
C SER A 4 4.51 27.85 3.74
N GLU A 5 5.16 28.42 2.72
CA GLU A 5 5.56 27.81 1.44
C GLU A 5 6.48 26.55 1.52
N LYS A 6 6.69 25.98 2.70
CA LYS A 6 7.21 24.62 2.86
C LYS A 6 6.06 23.64 2.76
N GLN A 7 5.93 22.97 1.63
CA GLN A 7 4.99 21.86 1.45
C GLN A 7 5.29 20.75 2.47
N THR A 8 4.53 20.70 3.57
CA THR A 8 4.74 19.74 4.67
C THR A 8 4.10 18.41 4.33
N SER A 9 4.92 17.42 3.95
CA SER A 9 4.47 16.03 3.83
C SER A 9 4.59 15.29 5.16
N ILE A 10 3.67 14.37 5.43
CA ILE A 10 3.67 13.50 6.60
C ILE A 10 4.15 12.11 6.19
N TYR A 11 4.95 11.45 7.02
CA TYR A 11 5.33 10.06 6.82
C TYR A 11 4.64 9.17 7.85
N SER A 12 4.18 8.00 7.41
CA SER A 12 3.78 6.96 8.37
C SER A 12 5.02 6.37 9.05
N PRO A 13 4.85 5.70 10.20
CA PRO A 13 5.83 4.73 10.67
C PRO A 13 6.15 3.71 9.56
N PRO A 14 7.39 3.18 9.51
CA PRO A 14 7.70 2.07 8.63
C PRO A 14 6.87 0.84 8.96
N PHE A 15 6.42 0.13 7.93
CA PHE A 15 5.76 -1.16 8.02
C PHE A 15 6.43 -2.16 7.10
N TYR A 16 6.17 -3.45 7.33
CA TYR A 16 6.83 -4.55 6.62
C TYR A 16 5.79 -5.44 5.96
N SER A 17 6.14 -6.04 4.81
CA SER A 17 5.26 -7.04 4.17
C SER A 17 5.23 -8.38 4.92
N SER A 18 6.33 -8.71 5.60
CA SER A 18 6.50 -9.87 6.50
C SER A 18 7.74 -9.63 7.37
N SER A 19 8.05 -10.54 8.30
CA SER A 19 9.25 -10.44 9.17
C SER A 19 10.56 -10.29 8.40
N ASN A 20 10.63 -10.85 7.19
CA ASN A 20 11.80 -10.82 6.31
C ASN A 20 11.49 -10.14 4.98
N GLY A 21 10.42 -9.34 4.95
CA GLY A 21 9.83 -8.76 3.75
C GLY A 21 10.34 -7.36 3.40
N TYR A 22 9.65 -6.70 2.47
CA TYR A 22 9.93 -5.33 2.09
C TYR A 22 9.65 -4.38 3.25
N LYS A 23 10.58 -3.46 3.53
CA LYS A 23 10.36 -2.32 4.41
C LYS A 23 9.80 -1.16 3.61
N MET A 24 8.67 -0.62 4.06
CA MET A 24 7.90 0.38 3.33
C MET A 24 7.38 1.45 4.28
N ARG A 25 7.01 2.61 3.75
CA ARG A 25 6.21 3.61 4.49
C ARG A 25 5.32 4.41 3.55
N ALA A 26 4.31 5.06 4.09
CA ALA A 26 3.48 6.02 3.38
C ALA A 26 4.11 7.41 3.43
N ARG A 27 3.89 8.20 2.38
CA ARG A 27 4.09 9.65 2.39
C ARG A 27 2.80 10.31 1.93
N LEU A 28 2.26 11.19 2.79
CA LEU A 28 1.02 11.90 2.57
C LEU A 28 1.28 13.39 2.40
N TYR A 29 0.64 13.98 1.41
CA TYR A 29 0.57 15.44 1.26
C TYR A 29 -0.88 15.86 1.40
N LEU A 30 -1.21 16.44 2.55
CA LEU A 30 -2.57 16.88 2.85
C LEU A 30 -3.05 17.98 1.90
N ASN A 31 -2.16 18.86 1.43
CA ASN A 31 -2.49 19.90 0.46
C ASN A 31 -2.02 19.57 -0.97
N GLY A 32 -1.74 18.30 -1.24
CA GLY A 32 -1.32 17.82 -2.56
C GLY A 32 0.16 18.00 -2.89
N ASP A 33 0.56 17.42 -4.03
CA ASP A 33 1.91 17.45 -4.56
C ASP A 33 1.95 17.73 -6.07
N GLY A 34 2.94 18.53 -6.50
CA GLY A 34 3.11 18.92 -7.89
C GLY A 34 1.84 19.50 -8.52
N LYS A 35 1.36 18.87 -9.60
CA LYS A 35 0.14 19.29 -10.32
C LYS A 35 -1.16 19.09 -9.54
N ALA A 36 -1.12 18.40 -8.40
CA ALA A 36 -2.26 18.18 -7.52
C ALA A 36 -2.29 19.14 -6.31
N CYS A 37 -1.28 20.00 -6.18
CA CYS A 37 -1.21 21.00 -5.11
C CYS A 37 -2.49 21.83 -5.03
N CYS A 38 -2.96 22.08 -3.81
CA CYS A 38 -4.17 22.85 -3.48
C CYS A 38 -5.48 22.31 -4.06
N THR A 39 -5.50 21.14 -4.70
CA THR A 39 -6.72 20.58 -5.30
C THR A 39 -7.04 19.18 -4.78
N HIS A 40 -6.03 18.35 -4.55
CA HIS A 40 -6.19 16.98 -4.06
C HIS A 40 -5.20 16.68 -2.95
N MET A 41 -5.56 15.79 -2.05
CA MET A 41 -4.64 15.06 -1.21
C MET A 41 -3.86 14.06 -2.06
N SER A 42 -2.54 13.99 -1.87
CA SER A 42 -1.66 13.06 -2.60
C SER A 42 -1.11 11.98 -1.68
N MET A 43 -1.10 10.74 -2.16
CA MET A 43 -0.66 9.56 -1.41
C MET A 43 0.43 8.80 -2.14
N PHE A 44 1.54 8.50 -1.47
CA PHE A 44 2.67 7.80 -2.06
C PHE A 44 3.16 6.65 -1.17
N LEU A 45 3.58 5.55 -1.81
CA LEU A 45 4.34 4.48 -1.17
C LEU A 45 5.83 4.78 -1.35
N VAL A 46 6.60 4.55 -0.29
CA VAL A 46 8.05 4.70 -0.29
C VAL A 46 8.67 3.36 0.09
N LEU A 47 9.48 2.79 -0.81
CA LEU A 47 10.33 1.65 -0.48
C LEU A 47 11.54 2.15 0.32
N MET A 48 11.82 1.45 1.41
CA MET A 48 12.96 1.74 2.28
C MET A 48 13.97 0.60 2.23
N ARG A 49 15.24 0.92 2.45
CA ARG A 49 16.29 -0.08 2.56
C ARG A 49 16.07 -0.99 3.78
N SER A 50 16.23 -2.28 3.58
CA SER A 50 16.15 -3.30 4.64
C SER A 50 17.36 -4.24 4.60
N LEU A 51 17.59 -4.98 5.69
CA LEU A 51 18.63 -6.01 5.75
C LEU A 51 18.33 -7.19 4.81
N ASN A 52 17.05 -7.36 4.45
CA ASN A 52 16.54 -8.48 3.69
C ASN A 52 16.48 -8.20 2.18
N ASP A 53 16.88 -7.02 1.71
CA ASP A 53 16.77 -6.62 0.30
C ASP A 53 17.50 -7.57 -0.67
N GLN A 54 18.47 -8.36 -0.19
CA GLN A 54 19.20 -9.35 -0.99
C GLN A 54 18.35 -10.57 -1.38
N ILE A 55 17.34 -10.92 -0.58
CA ILE A 55 16.49 -12.10 -0.81
C ILE A 55 15.13 -11.73 -1.44
N LEU A 56 14.87 -10.44 -1.61
CA LEU A 56 13.62 -9.92 -2.15
C LEU A 56 13.70 -9.74 -3.67
N LYS A 57 12.56 -9.90 -4.34
CA LYS A 57 12.44 -9.68 -5.79
C LYS A 57 12.51 -8.18 -6.08
N PHE A 58 13.35 -7.79 -7.03
CA PHE A 58 13.36 -6.44 -7.59
C PHE A 58 13.37 -6.49 -9.12
N PRO A 59 12.77 -5.50 -9.82
CA PRO A 59 12.03 -4.35 -9.24
C PRO A 59 10.73 -4.77 -8.54
N PHE A 60 10.34 -3.99 -7.54
CA PHE A 60 9.07 -4.18 -6.82
C PHE A 60 7.91 -4.02 -7.80
N ASN A 61 7.12 -5.07 -7.98
CA ASN A 61 6.03 -5.12 -8.96
C ASN A 61 4.78 -5.78 -8.38
N TYR A 62 4.37 -5.30 -7.20
CA TYR A 62 3.17 -5.75 -6.51
C TYR A 62 2.13 -4.64 -6.56
N LYS A 63 0.86 -4.97 -6.83
CA LYS A 63 -0.22 -3.98 -6.87
C LYS A 63 -0.35 -3.35 -5.48
N VAL A 64 -0.39 -2.02 -5.43
CA VAL A 64 -0.56 -1.26 -4.20
C VAL A 64 -1.94 -0.62 -4.22
N THR A 65 -2.69 -0.79 -3.14
CA THR A 65 -4.01 -0.20 -2.95
C THR A 65 -4.00 0.69 -1.72
N PHE A 66 -4.45 1.93 -1.89
CA PHE A 66 -4.71 2.86 -0.80
C PHE A 66 -6.21 2.88 -0.51
N CYS A 67 -6.56 2.91 0.77
CA CYS A 67 -7.92 3.00 1.26
C CYS A 67 -8.00 4.11 2.30
N LEU A 68 -8.83 5.12 2.05
CA LEU A 68 -9.23 6.13 3.04
C LEU A 68 -10.58 5.71 3.62
N PHE A 69 -10.64 5.52 4.93
CA PHE A 69 -11.84 5.04 5.58
C PHE A 69 -12.89 6.15 5.73
N ASP A 70 -14.06 5.89 5.18
CA ASP A 70 -15.34 6.41 5.69
C ASP A 70 -15.56 5.93 7.14
N GLN A 71 -15.72 6.87 8.07
CA GLN A 71 -15.92 6.65 9.51
C GLN A 71 -17.40 6.63 9.91
N THR A 72 -18.32 6.50 8.95
CA THR A 72 -19.77 6.36 9.16
C THR A 72 -20.23 4.92 8.93
N PRO A 73 -21.46 4.55 9.35
CA PRO A 73 -22.01 3.23 9.08
C PRO A 73 -22.18 2.90 7.59
N ALA A 74 -22.08 3.88 6.68
CA ALA A 74 -22.23 3.66 5.24
C ALA A 74 -21.03 2.91 4.62
N GLN A 75 -19.85 2.96 5.26
CA GLN A 75 -18.62 2.28 4.82
C GLN A 75 -18.23 2.59 3.36
N GLY A 76 -18.53 3.80 2.88
CA GLY A 76 -18.18 4.30 1.55
C GLY A 76 -16.71 4.69 1.43
N HIS A 77 -15.80 3.75 1.70
CA HIS A 77 -14.36 4.01 1.68
C HIS A 77 -13.86 4.41 0.28
N ILE A 78 -12.92 5.35 0.23
CA ILE A 78 -12.25 5.71 -1.03
C ILE A 78 -11.09 4.76 -1.24
N ILE A 79 -11.14 4.03 -2.35
CA ILE A 79 -10.15 3.01 -2.70
C ILE A 79 -9.58 3.35 -4.07
N ASP A 80 -8.27 3.49 -4.13
CA ASP A 80 -7.56 3.64 -5.40
C ASP A 80 -6.28 2.81 -5.37
N SER A 81 -5.83 2.35 -6.53
CA SER A 81 -4.72 1.42 -6.65
C SER A 81 -3.88 1.70 -7.87
N PHE A 82 -2.60 1.37 -7.76
CA PHE A 82 -1.67 1.45 -8.88
C PHE A 82 -0.83 0.19 -8.97
N ARG A 83 -0.35 -0.11 -10.18
CA ARG A 83 0.73 -1.08 -10.40
C ARG A 83 2.04 -0.34 -10.58
N PRO A 84 3.10 -0.69 -9.83
CA PRO A 84 4.42 -0.10 -9.99
C PRO A 84 4.93 -0.15 -11.44
N ASP A 85 5.47 0.97 -11.93
CA ASP A 85 6.24 0.97 -13.19
C ASP A 85 7.64 0.42 -12.92
N ILE A 86 7.92 -0.78 -13.44
CA ILE A 86 9.19 -1.48 -13.27
C ILE A 86 10.40 -0.71 -13.82
N LYS A 87 10.19 0.29 -14.68
CA LYS A 87 11.26 1.15 -15.21
C LYS A 87 11.58 2.31 -14.26
N SER A 88 10.68 2.65 -13.33
CA SER A 88 10.89 3.72 -12.37
C SER A 88 11.97 3.36 -11.35
N SER A 89 12.83 4.34 -11.02
CA SER A 89 13.81 4.22 -9.94
C SER A 89 13.16 4.01 -8.57
N SER A 90 11.91 4.47 -8.39
CA SER A 90 11.13 4.35 -7.15
C SER A 90 10.94 2.91 -6.68
N PHE A 91 10.92 1.97 -7.63
CA PHE A 91 10.65 0.55 -7.36
C PHE A 91 11.86 -0.35 -7.56
N GLN A 92 13.02 0.23 -7.88
CA GLN A 92 14.28 -0.51 -7.89
C GLN A 92 14.70 -0.85 -6.46
N ARG A 93 15.65 -1.78 -6.35
CA ARG A 93 16.25 -2.09 -5.06
C ARG A 93 16.84 -0.83 -4.42
N PRO A 94 16.46 -0.48 -3.17
CA PRO A 94 16.98 0.70 -2.50
C PRO A 94 18.50 0.67 -2.36
N ARG A 95 19.14 1.76 -2.79
CA ARG A 95 20.59 1.99 -2.61
C ARG A 95 20.87 2.91 -1.41
N MET A 96 19.96 3.86 -1.19
CA MET A 96 19.94 4.76 -0.04
C MET A 96 18.85 4.32 0.94
N ASP A 97 18.69 5.02 2.06
CA ASP A 97 17.68 4.69 3.08
C ASP A 97 16.26 4.59 2.52
N MET A 98 15.95 5.40 1.50
CA MET A 98 14.64 5.48 0.87
C MET A 98 14.77 5.75 -0.62
N ASN A 99 13.86 5.14 -1.38
CA ASN A 99 13.61 5.54 -2.75
C ASN A 99 12.73 6.78 -2.82
N ILE A 100 12.60 7.34 -4.03
CA ILE A 100 11.59 8.36 -4.32
C ILE A 100 10.20 7.73 -4.16
N GLY A 101 9.28 8.46 -3.52
CA GLY A 101 7.91 8.00 -3.33
C GLY A 101 7.15 7.96 -4.65
N SER A 102 6.33 6.93 -4.83
CA SER A 102 5.47 6.77 -6.01
C SER A 102 4.08 6.31 -5.58
N GLY A 103 3.06 6.80 -6.27
CA GLY A 103 1.67 6.62 -5.86
C GLY A 103 0.73 7.49 -6.68
N ILE A 104 -0.27 8.07 -6.02
CA ILE A 104 -1.43 8.69 -6.64
C ILE A 104 -1.47 10.17 -6.26
N PRO A 105 -1.03 11.09 -7.14
CA PRO A 105 -1.04 12.52 -6.86
C PRO A 105 -2.45 13.07 -6.61
N LYS A 106 -3.45 12.59 -7.36
CA LYS A 106 -4.85 13.01 -7.22
C LYS A 106 -5.66 11.94 -6.48
N PHE A 107 -5.24 11.58 -5.27
CA PHE A 107 -5.85 10.46 -4.55
C PHE A 107 -7.24 10.82 -4.01
N PHE A 108 -7.41 12.00 -3.41
CA PHE A 108 -8.72 12.42 -2.90
C PHE A 108 -8.93 13.94 -3.03
N PRO A 109 -10.05 14.45 -3.56
CA PRO A 109 -10.29 15.88 -3.71
C PRO A 109 -10.33 16.61 -2.37
N LEU A 110 -9.66 17.77 -2.26
CA LEU A 110 -9.65 18.54 -1.01
C LEU A 110 -11.01 19.14 -0.68
N GLU A 111 -11.79 19.49 -1.71
CA GLU A 111 -13.15 20.00 -1.54
C GLU A 111 -14.03 19.03 -0.73
N MET A 112 -13.83 17.72 -0.87
CA MET A 112 -14.60 16.71 -0.13
C MET A 112 -14.17 16.60 1.33
N ILE A 113 -12.90 16.86 1.65
CA ILE A 113 -12.42 16.95 3.04
C ILE A 113 -12.93 18.23 3.70
N GLN A 114 -12.97 19.34 2.95
CA GLN A 114 -13.35 20.66 3.46
C GLN A 114 -14.85 20.81 3.71
N GLN A 115 -15.66 19.92 3.15
CA GLN A 115 -17.10 19.87 3.41
C GLN A 115 -17.37 19.56 4.89
N GLU A 116 -18.27 20.36 5.48
CA GLU A 116 -18.74 20.14 6.84
C GLU A 116 -19.44 18.78 6.95
N GLY A 117 -19.11 18.03 7.98
CA GLY A 117 -19.69 16.70 8.21
C GLY A 117 -19.16 15.60 7.28
N ASN A 118 -18.06 15.83 6.54
CA ASN A 118 -17.46 14.82 5.69
C ASN A 118 -17.23 13.49 6.45
N PRO A 119 -17.41 12.34 5.80
CA PRO A 119 -17.33 11.05 6.48
C PRO A 119 -15.90 10.61 6.81
N TYR A 120 -14.88 11.24 6.23
CA TYR A 120 -13.49 10.75 6.25
C TYR A 120 -12.66 11.32 7.40
N VAL A 121 -13.06 12.46 7.96
CA VAL A 121 -12.40 13.11 9.11
C VAL A 121 -13.40 13.22 10.27
N ARG A 122 -13.05 12.62 11.41
CA ARG A 122 -13.80 12.69 12.67
C ARG A 122 -12.81 12.91 13.80
N ASP A 123 -13.15 13.78 14.75
CA ASP A 123 -12.28 14.11 15.89
C ASP A 123 -10.83 14.45 15.46
N ASP A 124 -10.72 15.31 14.44
CA ASP A 124 -9.44 15.73 13.81
C ASP A 124 -8.55 14.56 13.34
N THR A 125 -9.17 13.41 13.03
CA THR A 125 -8.48 12.16 12.74
C THR A 125 -8.97 11.55 11.44
N MET A 126 -8.04 11.01 10.65
CA MET A 126 -8.30 10.22 9.45
C MET A 126 -7.59 8.87 9.52
N PHE A 127 -8.20 7.84 8.92
CA PHE A 127 -7.61 6.51 8.85
C PHE A 127 -7.30 6.13 7.41
N ILE A 128 -6.06 5.69 7.18
CA ILE A 128 -5.59 5.24 5.87
C ILE A 128 -5.04 3.82 6.02
N LYS A 129 -5.43 2.93 5.12
CA LYS A 129 -4.87 1.60 4.99
C LYS A 129 -4.17 1.44 3.64
N ILE A 130 -3.02 0.79 3.68
CA ILE A 130 -2.26 0.41 2.51
C ILE A 130 -2.28 -1.11 2.42
N LEU A 131 -2.67 -1.63 1.27
CA LEU A 131 -2.59 -3.05 0.96
C LEU A 131 -1.61 -3.26 -0.19
N VAL A 132 -0.75 -4.25 -0.04
CA VAL A 132 0.15 -4.68 -1.10
C VAL A 132 -0.19 -6.11 -1.47
N ASP A 133 -0.55 -6.32 -2.73
CA ASP A 133 -0.96 -7.62 -3.25
C ASP A 133 0.27 -8.43 -3.68
N PHE A 134 0.67 -9.36 -2.82
CA PHE A 134 1.70 -10.36 -3.10
C PHE A 134 1.14 -11.58 -3.86
N GLY A 135 0.02 -11.43 -4.58
CA GLY A 135 -0.64 -12.42 -5.43
C GLY A 135 0.30 -13.11 -6.43
N ASP A 136 1.20 -12.32 -7.02
CA ASP A 136 2.16 -12.77 -8.04
C ASP A 136 3.45 -13.38 -7.43
N THR A 137 3.50 -13.53 -6.10
CA THR A 137 4.65 -14.16 -5.42
C THR A 137 4.67 -15.66 -5.70
N PRO A 138 5.83 -16.25 -6.10
CA PRO A 138 5.95 -17.68 -6.33
C PRO A 138 5.35 -18.51 -5.20
N LYS A 139 4.58 -19.55 -5.53
CA LYS A 139 3.88 -20.40 -4.56
C LYS A 139 4.81 -20.95 -3.48
N ILE A 140 6.05 -21.28 -3.85
CA ILE A 140 7.10 -21.75 -2.93
C ILE A 140 7.40 -20.77 -1.79
N LEU A 141 7.16 -19.48 -2.00
CA LEU A 141 7.42 -18.45 -1.00
C LEU A 141 6.20 -18.17 -0.11
N LEU A 142 4.99 -18.61 -0.46
CA LEU A 142 3.75 -18.35 0.30
C LEU A 142 3.85 -18.64 1.81
N PRO A 143 4.49 -19.72 2.27
CA PRO A 143 4.69 -19.97 3.70
C PRO A 143 5.44 -18.87 4.45
N TYR A 144 6.24 -18.07 3.73
CA TYR A 144 7.13 -17.06 4.30
C TYR A 144 6.63 -15.61 4.11
N VAL A 145 5.65 -15.40 3.22
CA VAL A 145 5.08 -14.05 2.93
C VAL A 145 3.68 -13.86 3.47
N LEU A 146 2.93 -14.95 3.71
CA LEU A 146 1.66 -14.82 4.40
C LEU A 146 1.94 -14.41 5.84
N SER A 147 1.55 -13.18 6.20
CA SER A 147 1.49 -12.74 7.59
C SER A 147 0.37 -13.50 8.29
N LEU A 148 0.62 -14.78 8.58
CA LEU A 148 -0.19 -15.59 9.45
C LEU A 148 0.16 -15.17 10.87
N ASN A 149 -0.85 -14.96 11.70
CA ASN A 149 -0.63 -14.65 13.11
C ASN A 149 0.31 -15.73 13.70
N PRO A 150 1.51 -15.36 14.17
CA PRO A 150 2.50 -16.33 14.63
C PRO A 150 2.04 -17.10 15.88
N GLY A 151 1.00 -16.61 16.57
CA GLY A 151 0.32 -17.32 17.65
C GLY A 151 -0.62 -18.44 17.20
N LEU A 152 -0.83 -18.65 15.90
CA LEU A 152 -1.64 -19.76 15.40
C LEU A 152 -0.84 -21.08 15.42
N PRO A 153 -1.47 -22.22 15.77
CA PRO A 153 -0.83 -23.53 15.67
C PRO A 153 -0.32 -23.81 14.25
N THR A 154 0.82 -24.51 14.13
CA THR A 154 1.49 -24.79 12.83
C THR A 154 0.58 -25.45 11.81
N HIS A 155 -0.27 -26.39 12.23
CA HIS A 155 -1.22 -27.06 11.34
C HIS A 155 -2.29 -26.09 10.78
N VAL A 156 -2.69 -25.07 11.54
CA VAL A 156 -3.63 -24.03 11.09
C VAL A 156 -2.94 -23.15 10.06
N GLN A 157 -1.70 -22.74 10.33
CA GLN A 157 -0.91 -21.95 9.38
C GLN A 157 -0.74 -22.70 8.06
N GLN A 158 -0.35 -23.98 8.11
CA GLN A 158 -0.24 -24.85 6.93
C GLN A 158 -1.56 -24.99 6.17
N THR A 159 -2.69 -25.13 6.89
CA THR A 159 -4.02 -25.21 6.26
C THR A 159 -4.36 -23.91 5.52
N LEU A 160 -4.07 -22.75 6.12
CA LEU A 160 -4.32 -21.45 5.51
C LEU A 160 -3.43 -21.23 4.28
N ILE A 161 -2.15 -21.63 4.34
CA ILE A 161 -1.25 -21.62 3.18
C ILE A 161 -1.82 -22.49 2.06
N LYS A 162 -2.22 -23.72 2.39
CA LYS A 162 -2.76 -24.68 1.41
C LYS A 162 -4.01 -24.12 0.72
N ARG A 163 -4.96 -23.59 1.49
CA ARG A 163 -6.17 -22.95 0.95
C ARG A 163 -5.85 -21.76 0.05
N GLU A 164 -4.87 -20.94 0.42
CA GLU A 164 -4.45 -19.80 -0.40
C GLU A 164 -3.79 -20.24 -1.71
N VAL A 165 -3.01 -21.33 -1.69
CA VAL A 165 -2.44 -21.96 -2.90
C VAL A 165 -3.58 -22.43 -3.83
N GLU A 166 -4.53 -23.19 -3.30
CA GLU A 166 -5.68 -23.73 -4.04
C GLU A 166 -6.54 -22.59 -4.63
N ARG A 167 -6.81 -21.55 -3.85
CA ARG A 167 -7.56 -20.36 -4.30
C ARG A 167 -6.87 -19.66 -5.48
N ARG A 168 -5.54 -19.52 -5.43
CA ARG A 168 -4.77 -18.91 -6.53
C ARG A 168 -4.73 -19.79 -7.77
N GLU A 169 -4.76 -21.11 -7.62
CA GLU A 169 -4.87 -22.06 -8.73
C GLU A 169 -6.19 -21.90 -9.49
N GLN A 170 -7.30 -21.82 -8.76
CA GLN A 170 -8.63 -21.59 -9.35
C GLN A 170 -8.71 -20.24 -10.09
N GLN A 171 -8.17 -19.17 -9.50
CA GLN A 171 -8.15 -17.86 -10.16
C GLN A 171 -7.28 -17.82 -11.42
N GLN A 172 -6.26 -18.67 -11.49
CA GLN A 172 -5.37 -18.75 -12.65
C GLN A 172 -5.99 -19.60 -13.76
N SER A 173 -6.73 -20.66 -13.43
CA SER A 173 -7.53 -21.41 -14.41
C SER A 173 -8.66 -20.56 -14.99
N ASP A 174 -9.39 -19.81 -14.15
CA ASP A 174 -10.51 -18.98 -14.61
C ASP A 174 -10.08 -17.85 -15.55
N LYS A 175 -8.87 -17.30 -15.36
CA LYS A 175 -8.28 -16.31 -16.26
C LYS A 175 -7.83 -16.89 -17.61
N GLN A 176 -7.59 -18.19 -17.72
CA GLN A 176 -7.23 -18.85 -18.99
C GLN A 176 -8.47 -19.30 -19.79
N LEU A 177 -9.66 -19.26 -19.19
CA LEU A 177 -10.93 -19.67 -19.79
C LEU A 177 -11.78 -18.50 -20.32
N GLN A 178 -11.36 -17.25 -20.14
CA GLN A 178 -12.01 -16.09 -20.76
C GLN A 178 -11.30 -15.71 -22.07
N PRO A 179 -12.00 -15.68 -23.22
CA PRO A 179 -11.43 -15.39 -24.54
C PRO A 179 -11.00 -13.92 -24.71
#